data_AF-A0A0D0BVD6-F1
#
_entry.id   AF-A0A0D0BVD6-F1
#
_cell.length_a   1.000
_cell.length_b   1.000
_cell.length_c   1.000
_cell.angle_alpha   90.00
_cell.angle_beta   90.00
_cell.angle_gamma   90.00
#
_symmetry.space_group_name_H-M   'P 1'
#
loop_
_entity.id
_entity.type
_entity.pdbx_description
1 polymer ?
#
loop_
_entity_poly.entity_id
_entity_poly.type
_entity_poly.pdbx_seq_one_letter_code
_entity_poly.pdbx_strand_id
1 'polypeptide(L)'
;YNTDGPDAVSISSNQTELEKEGIRLAQASYFLDAFKDTALERNVDIGNDICITDFLPALQIIEDGEEPCPASGLTSIDIHTQGKKFEHGEDSHHFVAWLLEECRQTCTHKWSGTNQHPSHNHSQVGNVITAFVHFVYLYSHKSVVLANIQSKSLFPLSVFLLLMRHAGTAVDSKHVIFDLMSHAVEG
;
A
#
# COMPACT_ATOMS: atom_id res chain seq x y z
N TYR A 1 4.34 17.69 17.34
CA TYR A 1 3.16 17.21 16.60
C TYR A 1 1.94 17.51 17.46
N ASN A 2 0.89 18.11 16.89
CA ASN A 2 -0.32 18.39 17.64
C ASN A 2 -1.16 17.10 17.67
N THR A 3 -1.14 16.40 18.80
CA THR A 3 -1.92 15.18 19.06
C THR A 3 -3.40 15.47 19.29
N ASP A 4 -3.81 16.74 19.24
CA ASP A 4 -5.15 17.17 19.66
C ASP A 4 -6.03 17.62 18.48
N GLY A 5 -5.71 17.17 17.27
CA GLY A 5 -6.59 17.31 16.11
C GLY A 5 -7.80 16.37 16.21
N PRO A 6 -8.97 16.72 15.63
CA PRO A 6 -10.15 15.85 15.62
C PRO A 6 -9.92 14.49 14.93
N ASP A 7 -8.83 14.37 14.15
CA ASP A 7 -8.42 13.16 13.43
C ASP A 7 -7.21 12.45 14.07
N ALA A 8 -6.87 12.76 15.32
CA ALA A 8 -5.73 12.14 15.98
C ALA A 8 -6.01 10.65 16.30
N VAL A 9 -5.20 9.76 15.71
CA VAL A 9 -5.29 8.32 15.97
C VAL A 9 -4.53 8.01 17.25
N SER A 10 -5.21 7.42 18.23
CA SER A 10 -4.56 6.95 19.46
C SER A 10 -3.54 5.85 19.17
N ILE A 11 -2.50 5.73 20.00
CA ILE A 11 -1.49 4.65 19.88
C ILE A 11 -2.18 3.27 19.81
N SER A 12 -3.24 3.08 20.60
CA SER A 12 -4.03 1.87 20.64
C SER A 12 -4.80 1.56 19.36
N SER A 13 -5.25 2.60 18.63
CA SER A 13 -5.99 2.49 17.37
C SER A 13 -5.06 2.38 16.17
N ASN A 14 -3.84 2.93 16.25
CA ASN A 14 -2.85 2.88 15.18
C ASN A 14 -2.57 1.44 14.70
N GLN A 15 -2.42 0.50 15.63
CA GLN A 15 -2.23 -0.90 15.28
C GLN A 15 -3.39 -1.43 14.41
N THR A 16 -4.64 -1.18 14.83
CA THR A 16 -5.82 -1.63 14.10
C THR A 16 -5.90 -1.01 12.71
N GLU A 17 -5.55 0.27 12.57
CA GLU A 17 -5.54 0.94 11.26
C GLU A 17 -4.44 0.39 10.34
N LEU A 18 -3.24 0.10 10.87
CA LEU A 18 -2.17 -0.55 10.10
C LEU A 18 -2.52 -1.99 9.71
N GLU A 19 -3.21 -2.74 10.57
CA GLU A 19 -3.73 -4.07 10.26
C GLU A 19 -4.76 -4.01 9.14
N LYS A 20 -5.71 -3.06 9.19
CA LYS A 20 -6.68 -2.83 8.12
C LYS A 20 -5.99 -2.51 6.80
N GLU A 21 -4.94 -1.68 6.81
CA GLU A 21 -4.18 -1.36 5.61
C GLU A 21 -3.45 -2.58 5.04
N GLY A 22 -2.80 -3.38 5.89
CA GLY A 22 -2.19 -4.64 5.47
C GLY A 22 -3.20 -5.63 4.88
N ILE A 23 -4.39 -5.76 5.49
CA ILE A 23 -5.49 -6.57 4.93
C ILE A 23 -5.88 -6.06 3.54
N ARG A 24 -5.98 -4.74 3.37
CA ARG A 24 -6.36 -4.12 2.09
C ARG A 24 -5.34 -4.42 0.99
N LEU A 25 -4.05 -4.33 1.29
CA LEU A 25 -2.97 -4.69 0.38
C LEU A 25 -3.01 -6.18 0.02
N ALA A 26 -3.18 -7.06 1.01
CA ALA A 26 -3.31 -8.50 0.79
C ALA A 26 -4.51 -8.86 -0.09
N GLN A 27 -5.67 -8.24 0.17
CA GLN A 27 -6.88 -8.42 -0.64
C GLN A 27 -6.67 -7.93 -2.07
N ALA A 28 -6.02 -6.78 -2.26
CA ALA A 28 -5.69 -6.28 -3.59
C ALA A 28 -4.76 -7.24 -4.34
N SER A 29 -3.79 -7.85 -3.67
CA SER A 29 -2.91 -8.88 -4.25
C SER A 29 -3.72 -10.09 -4.70
N TYR A 30 -4.59 -10.62 -3.83
CA TYR A 30 -5.48 -11.72 -4.17
C TYR A 30 -6.35 -11.42 -5.40
N PHE A 31 -6.98 -10.24 -5.45
CA PHE A 31 -7.79 -9.86 -6.61
C PHE A 31 -6.97 -9.69 -7.87
N LEU A 32 -5.72 -9.21 -7.75
CA LEU A 32 -4.84 -9.04 -8.89
C LEU A 32 -4.42 -10.40 -9.48
N ASP A 33 -4.15 -11.39 -8.63
CA ASP A 33 -3.86 -12.75 -9.08
C ASP A 33 -5.09 -13.34 -9.78
N ALA A 34 -6.29 -13.22 -9.20
CA ALA A 34 -7.52 -13.66 -9.85
C ALA A 34 -7.80 -12.95 -11.18
N PHE A 35 -7.45 -11.66 -11.30
CA PHE A 35 -7.57 -10.90 -12.54
C PHE A 35 -6.61 -11.42 -13.61
N LYS A 36 -5.35 -11.71 -13.24
CA LYS A 36 -4.33 -12.28 -14.13
C LYS A 36 -4.73 -13.67 -14.62
N ASP A 37 -5.21 -14.53 -13.71
CA ASP A 37 -5.69 -15.86 -14.04
C ASP A 37 -6.87 -15.78 -15.02
N THR A 38 -7.84 -14.90 -14.75
CA THR A 38 -8.99 -14.70 -15.64
C THR A 38 -8.58 -14.18 -17.02
N ALA A 39 -7.58 -13.28 -17.10
CA ALA A 39 -7.07 -12.78 -18.36
C ALA A 39 -6.39 -13.89 -19.17
N LEU A 40 -5.58 -14.73 -18.49
CA LEU A 40 -4.92 -15.88 -19.09
C LEU A 40 -5.93 -16.90 -19.63
N GLU A 41 -6.93 -17.28 -18.84
CA GLU A 41 -8.00 -18.20 -19.27
C GLU A 41 -8.74 -17.70 -20.51
N ARG A 42 -8.87 -16.38 -20.65
CA ARG A 42 -9.54 -15.73 -21.78
C ARG A 42 -8.60 -15.38 -22.94
N ASN A 43 -7.33 -15.74 -22.85
CA ASN A 43 -6.29 -15.39 -23.82
C ASN A 43 -6.21 -13.86 -24.09
N VAL A 44 -6.39 -13.05 -23.04
CA VAL A 44 -6.23 -11.59 -23.08
C VAL A 44 -4.88 -11.24 -22.51
N ASP A 45 -4.03 -10.59 -23.30
CA ASP A 45 -2.78 -10.04 -22.82
C ASP A 45 -3.03 -8.71 -22.09
N ILE A 46 -2.70 -8.69 -20.80
CA ILE A 46 -2.80 -7.51 -19.92
C ILE A 46 -1.42 -6.96 -19.53
N GLY A 47 -0.34 -7.49 -20.12
CA GLY A 47 1.04 -7.22 -19.70
C GLY A 47 1.38 -7.85 -18.33
N ASN A 48 2.65 -7.82 -17.96
CA ASN A 48 3.13 -8.28 -16.64
C ASN A 48 3.52 -7.12 -15.73
N ASP A 49 3.05 -5.92 -16.07
CA ASP A 49 3.60 -4.67 -15.57
C ASP A 49 2.86 -4.13 -14.37
N ILE A 50 2.03 -4.94 -13.68
CA ILE A 50 1.38 -4.52 -12.44
C ILE A 50 1.57 -5.56 -11.33
N CYS A 51 1.87 -5.07 -10.13
CA CYS A 51 1.91 -5.83 -8.88
C CYS A 51 1.49 -4.92 -7.73
N ILE A 52 1.10 -5.52 -6.60
CA ILE A 52 0.89 -4.79 -5.35
C ILE A 52 2.22 -4.76 -4.58
N THR A 53 2.48 -3.71 -3.82
CA THR A 53 3.65 -3.62 -2.96
C THR A 53 3.65 -4.73 -1.91
N ASP A 54 4.83 -5.27 -1.65
CA ASP A 54 5.04 -6.10 -0.46
C ASP A 54 5.01 -5.20 0.78
N PHE A 55 4.51 -5.76 1.87
CA PHE A 55 4.44 -5.09 3.16
C PHE A 55 4.77 -6.05 4.30
N LEU A 56 5.21 -5.50 5.43
CA LEU A 56 5.53 -6.24 6.64
C LEU A 56 5.00 -5.52 7.87
N PRO A 57 4.03 -6.10 8.62
CA PRO A 57 3.70 -5.62 9.95
C PRO A 57 4.90 -5.80 10.88
N ALA A 58 5.25 -4.76 11.63
CA ALA A 58 6.35 -4.78 12.59
C ALA A 58 5.96 -4.11 13.90
N LEU A 59 6.56 -4.58 15.00
CA LEU A 59 6.47 -3.93 16.30
C LEU A 59 7.86 -3.43 16.68
N GLN A 60 7.98 -2.14 16.97
CA GLN A 60 9.13 -1.61 17.67
C GLN A 60 8.88 -1.83 19.17
N ILE A 61 9.68 -2.69 19.79
CA ILE A 61 9.69 -2.85 21.24
C ILE A 61 10.51 -1.71 21.85
N ILE A 62 10.02 -1.15 22.95
CA ILE A 62 10.66 -0.05 23.67
C ILE A 62 10.99 -0.58 25.06
N GLU A 63 12.29 -0.69 25.33
CA GLU A 63 12.79 -1.13 26.63
C GLU A 63 12.63 -0.03 27.68
N ASP A 64 12.69 -0.41 28.95
CA ASP A 64 12.53 0.53 30.06
C ASP A 64 13.64 1.59 30.06
N GLY A 65 13.23 2.85 29.96
CA GLY A 65 14.15 3.99 29.90
C GLY A 65 14.63 4.36 28.50
N GLU A 66 14.18 3.66 27.45
CA GLU A 66 14.41 4.04 26.06
C GLU A 66 13.31 4.96 25.52
N GLU A 67 13.69 5.82 24.57
CA GLU A 67 12.75 6.66 23.82
C GLU A 67 12.27 5.94 22.55
N PRO A 68 11.01 6.17 22.12
CA PRO A 68 10.56 5.69 20.82
C PRO A 68 11.39 6.25 19.67
N CYS A 69 11.30 5.57 18.51
CA CYS A 69 11.93 6.08 17.29
C CYS A 69 11.37 7.47 16.96
N PRO A 70 12.22 8.48 16.62
CA PRO A 70 11.76 9.82 16.27
C PRO A 70 10.72 9.86 15.15
N ALA A 71 10.74 8.87 14.25
CA ALA A 71 9.77 8.75 13.15
C ALA A 71 8.34 8.50 13.65
N SER A 72 8.15 8.00 14.88
CA SER A 72 6.82 7.80 15.46
C SER A 72 6.14 9.11 15.83
N GLY A 73 6.92 10.18 16.04
CA GLY A 73 6.44 11.45 16.58
C GLY A 73 5.93 11.37 18.02
N LEU A 74 6.11 10.23 18.70
CA LEU A 74 5.72 9.99 20.08
C LEU A 74 6.86 10.38 21.05
N THR A 75 6.48 10.71 22.28
CA THR A 75 7.40 10.89 23.40
C THR A 75 7.30 9.71 24.37
N SER A 76 8.29 9.51 25.25
CA SER A 76 8.15 8.56 26.37
C SER A 76 6.88 8.77 27.20
N ILE A 77 6.43 10.02 27.37
CA ILE A 77 5.21 10.32 28.13
C ILE A 77 3.98 9.74 27.44
N ASP A 78 3.87 9.89 26.12
CA ASP A 78 2.73 9.37 25.34
C ASP A 78 2.65 7.84 25.44
N ILE A 79 3.81 7.19 25.40
CA ILE A 79 3.90 5.73 25.45
C ILE A 79 3.59 5.17 26.83
N HIS A 80 4.07 5.81 27.90
CA HIS A 80 3.74 5.39 29.25
C HIS A 80 2.28 5.66 29.63
N THR A 81 1.65 6.69 29.06
CA THR A 81 0.26 7.06 29.39
C THR A 81 -0.78 6.40 28.51
N GLN A 82 -0.48 6.12 27.24
CA GLN A 82 -1.45 5.64 26.24
C GLN A 82 -0.97 4.41 25.45
N GLY A 83 0.30 4.03 25.61
CA GLY A 83 0.90 2.93 24.86
C GLY A 83 0.34 1.58 25.28
N LYS A 84 0.23 0.67 24.31
CA LYS A 84 -0.04 -0.74 24.59
C LYS A 84 1.21 -1.41 25.12
N LYS A 85 1.00 -2.42 25.95
CA LYS A 85 2.05 -3.31 26.46
C LYS A 85 1.95 -4.66 25.77
N PHE A 86 3.11 -5.19 25.41
CA PHE A 86 3.28 -6.55 24.93
C PHE A 86 3.86 -7.36 26.08
N GLU A 87 3.13 -8.41 26.49
CA GLU A 87 3.57 -9.34 27.51
C GLU A 87 4.38 -10.46 26.87
N HIS A 88 5.62 -10.65 27.32
CA HIS A 88 6.47 -11.76 26.89
C HIS A 88 7.09 -12.42 28.12
N GLY A 89 6.45 -13.49 28.60
CA GLY A 89 6.85 -14.14 29.85
C GLY A 89 6.47 -13.28 31.06
N GLU A 90 7.44 -12.97 31.91
CA GLU A 90 7.24 -12.10 33.08
C GLU A 90 7.43 -10.61 32.75
N ASP A 91 7.99 -10.29 31.58
CA ASP A 91 8.29 -8.93 31.17
C ASP A 91 7.15 -8.32 30.36
N SER A 92 6.92 -7.02 30.56
CA SER A 92 5.91 -6.24 29.86
C SER A 92 6.57 -5.00 29.23
N HIS A 93 6.70 -5.00 27.91
CA HIS A 93 7.32 -3.89 27.18
C HIS A 93 6.29 -3.04 26.46
N HIS A 94 6.55 -1.74 26.36
CA HIS A 94 5.76 -0.89 25.48
C HIS A 94 6.15 -1.14 24.02
N PHE A 95 5.21 -0.89 23.09
CA PHE A 95 5.52 -1.03 21.67
C PHE A 95 4.80 -0.01 20.78
N VAL A 96 5.38 0.20 19.59
CA VAL A 96 4.79 0.97 18.49
C VAL A 96 4.64 0.06 17.28
N ALA A 97 3.44 0.01 16.71
CA ALA A 97 3.16 -0.78 15.51
C ALA A 97 3.52 0.00 14.24
N TRP A 98 4.00 -0.72 13.23
CA TRP A 98 4.44 -0.22 11.94
C TRP A 98 3.96 -1.12 10.80
N LEU A 99 3.72 -0.52 9.64
CA LEU A 99 3.60 -1.23 8.37
C LEU A 99 4.80 -0.82 7.50
N LEU A 100 5.72 -1.76 7.27
CA LEU A 100 6.94 -1.51 6.53
C LEU A 100 6.77 -1.92 5.08
N GLU A 101 7.31 -1.12 4.17
CA GLU A 101 7.30 -1.38 2.74
C GLU A 101 8.64 -0.97 2.12
N GLU A 102 8.89 -1.44 0.90
CA GLU A 102 10.09 -1.05 0.18
C GLU A 102 10.10 0.47 -0.07
N CYS A 103 11.23 1.11 0.24
CA CYS A 103 11.43 2.53 0.00
C CYS A 103 11.16 2.90 -1.47
N ARG A 104 10.39 3.97 -1.66
CA ARG A 104 9.92 4.40 -2.99
C ARG A 104 10.81 5.53 -3.49
N GLN A 105 11.27 5.45 -4.74
CA GLN A 105 11.88 6.58 -5.44
C GLN A 105 10.80 7.54 -5.95
N THR A 106 11.17 8.79 -6.27
CA THR A 106 10.26 9.95 -6.40
C THR A 106 9.25 9.92 -7.55
N CYS A 107 9.28 8.95 -8.47
CA CYS A 107 8.34 8.92 -9.59
C CYS A 107 7.08 8.11 -9.26
N THR A 108 6.01 8.82 -8.89
CA THR A 108 4.70 8.24 -8.61
C THR A 108 3.68 8.65 -9.68
N HIS A 109 2.81 7.71 -10.05
CA HIS A 109 1.69 7.92 -10.96
C HIS A 109 0.39 7.69 -10.21
N LYS A 110 -0.46 8.71 -10.16
CA LYS A 110 -1.81 8.61 -9.58
C LYS A 110 -2.81 8.28 -10.69
N TRP A 111 -3.52 7.17 -10.52
CA TRP A 111 -4.52 6.67 -11.48
C TRP A 111 -5.92 7.05 -11.06
N SER A 112 -6.26 6.92 -9.77
CA SER A 112 -7.56 7.38 -9.25
C SER A 112 -7.42 8.17 -7.96
N GLY A 113 -8.43 8.96 -7.64
CA GLY A 113 -8.63 9.53 -6.31
C GLY A 113 -9.62 8.68 -5.50
N THR A 114 -9.90 9.10 -4.27
CA THR A 114 -10.87 8.41 -3.41
C THR A 114 -12.29 8.43 -3.98
N ASN A 115 -12.67 9.55 -4.62
CA ASN A 115 -14.00 9.78 -5.20
C ASN A 115 -13.93 10.08 -6.71
N GLN A 116 -12.78 9.83 -7.34
CA GLN A 116 -12.54 10.19 -8.74
C GLN A 116 -11.93 8.99 -9.48
N HIS A 117 -12.66 8.48 -10.48
CA HIS A 117 -12.24 7.34 -11.30
C HIS A 117 -12.14 7.78 -12.77
N PRO A 118 -11.04 8.46 -13.15
CA PRO A 118 -10.86 8.92 -14.52
C PRO A 118 -10.66 7.74 -15.49
N SER A 119 -11.02 7.93 -16.74
CA SER A 119 -10.66 6.99 -17.81
C SER A 119 -9.27 7.31 -18.34
N HIS A 120 -8.42 6.30 -18.49
CA HIS A 120 -7.04 6.46 -18.95
C HIS A 120 -6.85 6.07 -20.42
N ASN A 121 -7.75 6.53 -21.29
CA ASN A 121 -7.91 6.07 -22.68
C ASN A 121 -6.65 6.20 -23.57
N HIS A 122 -5.60 6.90 -23.09
CA HIS A 122 -4.33 7.09 -23.79
C HIS A 122 -3.13 6.37 -23.14
N SER A 123 -3.37 5.53 -22.13
CA SER A 123 -2.34 4.75 -21.43
C SER A 123 -2.75 3.29 -21.36
N GLN A 124 -1.94 2.39 -21.91
CA GLN A 124 -2.20 0.94 -21.85
C GLN A 124 -2.24 0.46 -20.40
N VAL A 125 -1.25 0.85 -19.60
CA VAL A 125 -1.22 0.54 -18.15
C VAL A 125 -2.44 1.12 -17.44
N GLY A 126 -2.82 2.36 -17.77
CA GLY A 126 -4.01 2.99 -17.21
C GLY A 126 -5.28 2.21 -17.54
N ASN A 127 -5.43 1.73 -18.78
CA ASN A 127 -6.57 0.89 -19.19
C ASN A 127 -6.58 -0.44 -18.43
N VAL A 128 -5.42 -1.08 -18.24
CA VAL A 128 -5.31 -2.32 -17.45
C VAL A 128 -5.69 -2.06 -15.99
N ILE A 129 -5.23 -0.97 -15.39
CA ILE A 129 -5.60 -0.59 -14.02
C ILE A 129 -7.10 -0.31 -13.90
N THR A 130 -7.70 0.43 -14.84
CA THR A 130 -9.14 0.66 -14.87
C THR A 130 -9.91 -0.67 -15.01
N ALA A 131 -9.46 -1.56 -15.89
CA ALA A 131 -10.07 -2.88 -16.07
C ALA A 131 -9.94 -3.74 -14.82
N PHE A 132 -8.80 -3.70 -14.13
CA PHE A 132 -8.57 -4.38 -12.86
C PHE A 132 -9.53 -3.89 -11.78
N VAL A 133 -9.67 -2.57 -11.58
CA VAL A 133 -10.62 -1.99 -10.62
C VAL A 133 -12.05 -2.43 -10.91
N HIS A 134 -12.44 -2.43 -12.18
CA HIS A 134 -13.77 -2.88 -12.60
C HIS A 134 -13.95 -4.40 -12.42
N PHE A 135 -12.91 -5.18 -12.65
CA PHE A 135 -12.90 -6.62 -12.36
C PHE A 135 -13.14 -6.88 -10.87
N VAL A 136 -12.43 -6.19 -9.97
CA VAL A 136 -12.64 -6.35 -8.51
C VAL A 136 -14.09 -6.08 -8.13
N TYR A 137 -14.69 -5.02 -8.68
CA TYR A 137 -16.09 -4.69 -8.42
C TYR A 137 -17.04 -5.81 -8.86
N LEU A 138 -16.83 -6.39 -10.04
CA LEU A 138 -17.69 -7.48 -10.51
C LEU A 138 -17.41 -8.81 -9.79
N TYR A 139 -16.15 -9.13 -9.58
CA TYR A 139 -15.69 -10.38 -8.96
C TYR A 139 -16.09 -10.46 -7.48
N SER A 140 -16.10 -9.32 -6.78
CA SER A 140 -16.61 -9.21 -5.41
C SER A 140 -18.14 -9.15 -5.33
N HIS A 141 -18.88 -9.43 -6.41
CA HIS A 141 -20.33 -9.27 -6.46
C HIS A 141 -20.81 -7.87 -6.06
N LYS A 142 -20.07 -6.85 -6.49
CA LYS A 142 -20.33 -5.42 -6.21
C LYS A 142 -20.17 -5.02 -4.75
N SER A 143 -19.48 -5.83 -3.94
CA SER A 143 -19.27 -5.55 -2.52
C SER A 143 -18.03 -4.70 -2.23
N VAL A 144 -17.03 -4.71 -3.12
CA VAL A 144 -15.77 -3.97 -2.97
C VAL A 144 -15.45 -3.18 -4.23
N VAL A 145 -15.00 -1.93 -4.08
CA VAL A 145 -14.38 -1.15 -5.15
C VAL A 145 -13.06 -0.56 -4.69
N LEU A 146 -12.01 -0.72 -5.49
CA LEU A 146 -10.71 -0.12 -5.22
C LEU A 146 -10.67 1.33 -5.70
N ALA A 147 -10.07 2.21 -4.90
CA ALA A 147 -9.99 3.64 -5.12
C ALA A 147 -8.60 4.17 -4.72
N ASN A 148 -8.33 5.45 -5.00
CA ASN A 148 -7.03 6.08 -4.74
C ASN A 148 -5.83 5.27 -5.24
N ILE A 149 -5.98 4.62 -6.41
CA ILE A 149 -4.95 3.76 -6.97
C ILE A 149 -3.79 4.64 -7.45
N GLN A 150 -2.59 4.33 -6.97
CA GLN A 150 -1.35 4.95 -7.37
C GLN A 150 -0.26 3.89 -7.49
N SER A 151 0.73 4.16 -8.33
CA SER A 151 1.84 3.24 -8.57
C SER A 151 3.16 3.95 -8.74
N LYS A 152 4.26 3.27 -8.44
CA LYS A 152 5.60 3.66 -8.90
C LYS A 152 5.96 2.86 -10.14
N SER A 153 6.60 3.50 -11.11
CA SER A 153 7.20 2.80 -12.25
C SER A 153 8.62 2.40 -11.88
N LEU A 154 8.92 1.11 -11.91
CA LEU A 154 10.26 0.57 -11.72
C LEU A 154 10.92 0.40 -13.08
N PHE A 155 12.03 1.11 -13.28
CA PHE A 155 12.95 0.84 -14.38
C PHE A 155 14.01 -0.16 -13.91
N PRO A 156 14.30 -1.23 -14.66
CA PRO A 156 15.44 -2.07 -14.36
C PRO A 156 16.72 -1.22 -14.29
N LEU A 157 17.54 -1.40 -13.25
CA LEU A 157 18.77 -0.60 -13.05
C LEU A 157 19.72 -0.68 -14.25
N SER A 158 19.75 -1.84 -14.93
CA SER A 158 20.49 -2.09 -16.16
C SER A 158 20.05 -1.20 -17.33
N VAL A 159 18.77 -0.83 -17.36
CA VAL A 159 18.17 0.02 -18.40
C VAL A 159 18.36 1.49 -18.08
N PHE A 160 18.31 1.91 -16.81
CA PHE A 160 18.56 3.31 -16.44
C PHE A 160 19.93 3.80 -16.95
N LEU A 161 20.96 2.94 -16.85
CA LEU A 161 22.29 3.21 -17.41
C LEU A 161 22.33 3.16 -18.95
N LEU A 162 21.43 2.39 -19.59
CA LEU A 162 21.36 2.25 -21.05
C LEU A 162 20.56 3.38 -21.72
N LEU A 163 19.47 3.86 -21.11
CA LEU A 163 18.65 4.97 -21.58
C LEU A 163 19.37 6.31 -21.50
N MET A 164 20.32 6.47 -20.57
CA MET A 164 21.27 7.59 -20.57
C MET A 164 22.21 7.57 -21.79
N ARG A 165 22.30 6.45 -22.53
CA ARG A 165 23.13 6.29 -23.73
C ARG A 165 22.36 6.23 -25.04
N HIS A 166 21.11 5.77 -25.05
CA HIS A 166 20.29 5.72 -26.26
C HIS A 166 18.83 6.09 -25.97
N ALA A 167 18.42 7.28 -26.44
CA ALA A 167 17.02 7.66 -26.50
C ALA A 167 16.34 6.82 -27.60
N GLY A 168 15.47 5.87 -27.23
CA GLY A 168 14.58 5.26 -28.22
C GLY A 168 13.99 3.86 -27.96
N THR A 169 14.40 3.12 -26.93
CA THR A 169 13.81 1.79 -26.67
C THR A 169 12.79 1.86 -25.54
N ALA A 170 11.51 1.59 -25.86
CA ALA A 170 10.47 1.36 -24.87
C ALA A 170 10.88 0.20 -23.97
N VAL A 171 11.01 0.46 -22.68
CA VAL A 171 11.31 -0.56 -21.69
C VAL A 171 10.04 -0.79 -20.91
N ASP A 172 9.62 -2.05 -20.84
CA ASP A 172 8.50 -2.48 -20.03
C ASP A 172 8.79 -2.12 -18.57
N SER A 173 8.07 -1.12 -18.08
CA SER A 173 8.26 -0.59 -16.75
C SER A 173 7.25 -1.23 -15.82
N LYS A 174 7.73 -1.95 -14.80
CA LYS A 174 6.85 -2.61 -13.83
C LYS A 174 6.23 -1.56 -12.90
N HIS A 175 4.92 -1.51 -12.84
CA HIS A 175 4.16 -0.68 -11.92
C HIS A 175 3.88 -1.42 -10.61
N VAL A 176 4.34 -0.84 -9.50
CA VAL A 176 4.03 -1.33 -8.15
C VAL A 176 2.96 -0.43 -7.56
N ILE A 177 1.77 -0.98 -7.33
CA ILE A 177 0.61 -0.31 -6.73
C ILE A 177 0.77 -0.33 -5.21
N PHE A 178 0.48 0.80 -4.57
CA PHE A 178 0.63 1.00 -3.12
C PHE A 178 -0.38 2.03 -2.60
N ASP A 179 -0.56 2.11 -1.28
CA ASP A 179 -1.44 3.09 -0.59
C ASP A 179 -2.83 3.22 -1.25
N LEU A 180 -3.42 2.07 -1.61
CA LEU A 180 -4.73 2.01 -2.25
C LEU A 180 -5.83 2.12 -1.20
N MET A 181 -6.99 2.60 -1.61
CA MET A 181 -8.20 2.62 -0.78
C MET A 181 -9.22 1.62 -1.31
N SER A 182 -10.15 1.23 -0.45
CA SER A 182 -11.26 0.36 -0.81
C SER A 182 -12.53 0.90 -0.20
N HIS A 183 -13.63 0.93 -0.97
CA HIS A 183 -14.97 1.10 -0.41
C HIS A 183 -15.65 -0.26 -0.39
N ALA A 184 -16.25 -0.60 0.74
CA ALA A 184 -17.06 -1.81 0.90
C ALA A 184 -18.50 -1.45 1.26
N VAL A 185 -19.46 -2.30 0.87
CA VAL A 185 -20.89 -2.08 1.15
C VAL A 185 -21.20 -2.17 2.66
N GLU A 186 -20.41 -2.96 3.38
CA GLU A 186 -20.34 -2.95 4.84
C GLU A 186 -19.06 -2.18 5.20
N GLY A 187 -19.23 -0.97 5.75
CA GLY A 187 -18.20 0.08 5.83
C GLY A 187 -16.92 -0.29 6.58
#